data_AF-A0A0M3HN95-F1
#
_entry.id   AF-A0A0M3HN95-F1
#
_cell.length_a   1.000
_cell.length_b   1.000
_cell.length_c   1.000
_cell.angle_alpha   90.00
_cell.angle_beta   90.00
_cell.angle_gamma   90.00
#
_symmetry.space_group_name_H-M   'P 1'
#
loop_
_entity.id
_entity.type
_entity.pdbx_description
1 polymer ?
#
loop_
_entity_poly.entity_id
_entity_poly.type
_entity_poly.pdbx_seq_one_letter_code
_entity_poly.pdbx_strand_id
1 'polypeptide(L)'
;MNAVSNIDPSMPALNECDYTAYYWCPVWNILICIIQHATWHEENVWKLCERFKSSGLLTDKCYVVFISNTDRTVPLWCQRSAVTTPCVVWDYHVIFLQENGTTVLVYDLDSTIKFPCEIRRCFRVVKAFEFLKYFSSDRRHMRNDQGAFHAPPPHWSPIFDESRGHNLDDFISMDRRVLADISSVYDEDTFQRKFVTNGT
;
A
#
# COMPACT_ATOMS: atom_id res chain seq x y z
N MET A 1 -25.43 -5.14 -20.55
CA MET A 1 -24.37 -5.31 -21.56
C MET A 1 -23.42 -6.36 -21.02
N ASN A 2 -23.55 -7.57 -21.52
CA ASN A 2 -22.74 -8.73 -21.13
C ASN A 2 -21.42 -8.65 -21.89
N ALA A 3 -20.29 -8.64 -21.19
CA ALA A 3 -19.00 -8.89 -21.82
C ALA A 3 -18.92 -10.39 -22.10
N VAL A 4 -19.17 -10.75 -23.35
CA VAL A 4 -19.04 -12.12 -23.84
C VAL A 4 -17.56 -12.49 -23.81
N SER A 5 -17.29 -13.56 -23.07
CA SER A 5 -16.01 -14.21 -22.93
C SER A 5 -15.60 -14.89 -24.25
N ASN A 6 -14.59 -14.35 -24.93
CA ASN A 6 -13.81 -15.14 -25.89
C ASN A 6 -12.77 -15.91 -25.09
N ILE A 7 -13.14 -17.08 -24.58
CA ILE A 7 -12.23 -18.03 -23.95
C ILE A 7 -11.55 -18.80 -25.08
N ASP A 8 -10.22 -18.73 -25.13
CA ASP A 8 -9.41 -19.62 -25.96
C ASP A 8 -9.61 -21.06 -25.47
N PRO A 9 -10.13 -21.98 -26.29
CA PRO A 9 -10.43 -23.35 -25.88
C PRO A 9 -9.18 -24.21 -25.61
N SER A 10 -7.97 -23.67 -25.81
CA SER A 10 -6.71 -24.33 -25.43
C SER A 10 -6.28 -24.09 -23.97
N MET A 11 -6.98 -23.21 -23.24
CA MET A 11 -6.67 -22.93 -21.82
C MET A 11 -7.27 -24.01 -20.90
N PRO A 12 -6.49 -24.56 -19.95
CA PRO A 12 -7.00 -25.50 -18.96
C PRO A 12 -8.10 -24.83 -18.11
N ALA A 13 -9.09 -25.62 -17.69
CA ALA A 13 -10.14 -25.15 -16.80
C ALA A 13 -9.53 -24.63 -15.49
N LEU A 14 -9.84 -23.39 -15.12
CA LEU A 14 -9.37 -22.74 -13.90
C LEU A 14 -10.03 -23.41 -12.68
N ASN A 15 -9.27 -23.65 -11.61
CA ASN A 15 -9.84 -24.08 -10.32
C ASN A 15 -10.63 -22.94 -9.67
N GLU A 16 -11.53 -23.23 -8.72
CA GLU A 16 -12.37 -22.21 -8.05
C GLU A 16 -11.59 -21.08 -7.35
N CYS A 17 -10.29 -21.28 -7.07
CA CYS A 17 -9.40 -20.29 -6.46
C CYS A 17 -8.51 -19.54 -7.47
N ASP A 18 -8.50 -19.99 -8.73
CA ASP A 18 -7.71 -19.40 -9.81
C ASP A 18 -8.57 -18.47 -10.65
N TYR A 19 -8.04 -17.29 -10.96
CA TYR A 19 -8.74 -16.36 -11.84
C TYR A 19 -7.76 -15.66 -12.78
N THR A 20 -8.20 -15.41 -14.01
CA THR A 20 -7.44 -14.60 -14.96
C THR A 20 -7.52 -13.14 -14.53
N ALA A 21 -6.39 -12.59 -14.13
CA ALA A 21 -6.27 -11.20 -13.71
C ALA A 21 -5.55 -10.38 -14.78
N TYR A 22 -6.07 -9.16 -15.01
CA TYR A 22 -5.57 -8.23 -16.01
C TYR A 22 -5.06 -6.97 -15.33
N TYR A 23 -3.79 -6.67 -15.57
CA TYR A 23 -3.10 -5.51 -15.01
C TYR A 23 -2.58 -4.63 -16.12
N TRP A 24 -3.13 -3.43 -16.22
CA TRP A 24 -2.56 -2.43 -17.11
C TRP A 24 -1.31 -1.83 -16.47
N CYS A 25 -0.15 -2.01 -17.11
CA CYS A 25 1.09 -1.37 -16.70
C CYS A 25 1.32 -0.13 -17.59
N PRO A 26 1.00 1.08 -17.11
CA PRO A 26 1.15 2.30 -17.90
C PRO A 26 2.60 2.67 -18.20
N VAL A 27 3.56 2.19 -17.40
CA VAL A 27 5.00 2.48 -17.60
C VAL A 27 5.51 1.87 -18.89
N TRP A 28 5.12 0.62 -19.16
CA TRP A 28 5.57 -0.14 -20.32
C TRP A 28 4.50 -0.24 -21.41
N ASN A 29 3.34 0.41 -21.21
CA ASN A 29 2.18 0.37 -22.09
C ASN A 29 1.76 -1.08 -22.45
N ILE A 30 1.76 -1.97 -21.45
CA ILE A 30 1.52 -3.40 -21.62
C ILE A 30 0.38 -3.87 -20.71
N LEU A 31 -0.48 -4.73 -21.25
CA LEU A 31 -1.44 -5.49 -20.48
C LEU A 31 -0.78 -6.79 -19.99
N ILE A 32 -0.64 -6.91 -18.67
CA ILE A 32 -0.17 -8.11 -18.01
C ILE A 32 -1.39 -8.96 -17.68
N CYS A 33 -1.49 -10.12 -18.32
CA CYS A 33 -2.50 -11.12 -18.04
C CYS A 33 -1.80 -12.30 -17.34
N ILE A 34 -2.24 -12.64 -16.13
CA ILE A 34 -1.68 -13.74 -15.32
C ILE A 34 -2.85 -14.51 -14.73
N ILE A 35 -2.77 -15.85 -14.74
CA ILE A 35 -3.63 -16.68 -13.90
C ILE A 35 -3.12 -16.55 -12.48
N GLN A 36 -3.95 -16.00 -11.60
CA GLN A 36 -3.61 -15.76 -10.21
C GLN A 36 -4.35 -16.71 -9.29
N HIS A 37 -3.64 -17.21 -8.30
CA HIS A 37 -4.24 -17.91 -7.17
C HIS A 37 -4.26 -16.99 -5.94
N ALA A 38 -5.38 -16.94 -5.21
CA ALA A 38 -5.58 -16.02 -4.07
C ALA A 38 -4.63 -16.19 -2.86
N THR A 39 -3.74 -17.19 -2.84
CA THR A 39 -2.91 -17.53 -1.68
C THR A 39 -1.45 -17.86 -2.02
N TRP A 40 -1.12 -18.08 -3.30
CA TRP A 40 0.23 -18.50 -3.74
C TRP A 40 0.96 -17.29 -4.33
N HIS A 41 1.22 -16.31 -3.48
CA HIS A 41 1.83 -15.03 -3.83
C HIS A 41 3.19 -15.20 -4.52
N GLU A 42 3.98 -16.16 -4.05
CA GLU A 42 5.27 -16.57 -4.60
C GLU A 42 5.16 -17.10 -6.03
N GLU A 43 4.17 -17.93 -6.33
CA GLU A 43 3.95 -18.46 -7.68
C GLU A 43 3.38 -17.39 -8.61
N ASN A 44 2.47 -16.55 -8.12
CA ASN A 44 1.93 -15.41 -8.86
C ASN A 44 3.04 -14.44 -9.28
N VAL A 45 3.95 -14.11 -8.36
CA VAL A 45 5.12 -13.26 -8.63
C VAL A 45 6.12 -13.95 -9.54
N TRP A 46 6.31 -15.27 -9.42
CA TRP A 46 7.13 -16.03 -10.35
C TRP A 46 6.58 -15.95 -11.78
N LYS A 47 5.26 -16.09 -11.96
CA LYS A 47 4.59 -15.95 -13.26
C LYS A 47 4.69 -14.54 -13.82
N LEU A 48 4.67 -13.52 -12.96
CA LEU A 48 4.97 -12.14 -13.36
C LEU A 48 6.41 -12.01 -13.89
N CYS A 49 7.39 -12.62 -13.22
CA CYS A 49 8.78 -12.63 -13.68
C CYS A 49 8.92 -13.33 -15.05
N GLU A 50 8.25 -14.48 -15.24
CA GLU A 50 8.20 -15.19 -16.52
C GLU A 50 7.61 -14.30 -17.63
N ARG A 51 6.54 -13.55 -17.33
CA ARG A 51 5.94 -12.60 -18.27
C ARG A 51 6.89 -11.45 -18.63
N PHE A 52 7.57 -10.87 -17.64
CA PHE A 52 8.57 -9.81 -17.84
C PHE A 52 9.73 -10.32 -18.70
N LYS A 53 10.21 -11.53 -18.45
CA LYS A 53 11.28 -12.17 -19.24
C LYS A 53 10.86 -12.32 -20.70
N SER A 54 9.65 -12.83 -20.93
CA SER A 54 9.09 -13.06 -22.26
C SER A 54 8.87 -11.76 -23.05
N SER A 55 8.67 -10.64 -22.33
CA SER A 55 8.52 -9.29 -22.89
C SER A 55 9.84 -8.52 -23.02
N GLY A 56 10.98 -9.09 -22.63
CA GLY A 56 12.28 -8.40 -22.63
C GLY A 56 12.40 -7.28 -21.58
N LEU A 57 11.51 -7.27 -20.57
CA LEU A 57 11.46 -6.27 -19.50
C LEU A 57 12.20 -6.72 -18.22
N LEU A 58 12.52 -8.01 -18.10
CA LEU A 58 13.28 -8.53 -16.97
C LEU A 58 14.75 -8.13 -17.11
N THR A 59 15.26 -7.37 -16.14
CA THR A 59 16.64 -6.87 -16.10
C THR A 59 17.32 -7.27 -14.78
N ASP A 60 18.61 -6.95 -14.63
CA ASP A 60 19.35 -7.06 -13.37
C ASP A 60 18.86 -6.09 -12.28
N LYS A 61 17.99 -5.15 -12.65
CA LYS A 61 17.30 -4.18 -11.77
C LYS A 61 15.89 -4.63 -11.36
N CYS A 62 15.59 -5.92 -11.53
CA CYS A 62 14.34 -6.53 -11.12
C CYS A 62 14.58 -7.44 -9.91
N TYR A 63 13.71 -7.37 -8.91
CA TYR A 63 13.86 -8.09 -7.64
C TYR A 63 12.54 -8.73 -7.21
N VAL A 64 12.63 -9.87 -6.52
CA VAL A 64 11.51 -10.48 -5.79
C VAL A 64 11.77 -10.28 -4.31
N VAL A 65 10.78 -9.79 -3.57
CA VAL A 65 10.90 -9.49 -2.15
C VAL A 65 9.89 -10.33 -1.37
N PHE A 66 10.42 -11.12 -0.44
CA PHE A 66 9.63 -11.80 0.58
C PHE A 66 9.53 -10.89 1.82
N ILE A 67 8.33 -10.68 2.30
CA ILE A 67 8.01 -9.85 3.46
C ILE A 67 7.49 -10.78 4.56
N SER A 68 8.21 -10.88 5.66
CA SER A 68 7.81 -11.64 6.85
C SER A 68 8.57 -11.13 8.08
N ASN A 69 8.32 -11.73 9.25
CA ASN A 69 9.06 -11.50 10.49
C ASN A 69 9.19 -12.83 11.26
N THR A 70 9.90 -12.84 12.40
CA THR A 70 10.15 -14.07 13.20
C THR A 70 8.86 -14.76 13.62
N ASP A 71 7.82 -13.97 13.86
CA ASP A 71 6.54 -14.43 14.39
C ASP A 71 5.53 -14.74 13.28
N ARG A 72 5.92 -14.57 12.00
CA ARG A 72 5.06 -14.72 10.82
C ARG A 72 3.73 -13.98 10.97
N THR A 73 3.81 -12.71 11.31
CA THR A 73 2.64 -11.83 11.51
C THR A 73 2.95 -10.44 10.98
N VAL A 74 2.79 -10.25 9.68
CA VAL A 74 3.05 -8.96 9.02
C VAL A 74 1.74 -8.29 8.56
N PRO A 75 1.37 -7.14 9.15
CA PRO A 75 0.18 -6.41 8.73
C PRO A 75 0.47 -5.59 7.46
N LEU A 76 -0.31 -5.81 6.41
CA LEU A 76 -0.29 -5.02 5.18
C LEU A 76 -1.66 -4.39 4.92
N TRP A 77 -1.68 -3.08 4.73
CA TRP A 77 -2.88 -2.31 4.36
C TRP A 77 -3.13 -2.35 2.86
N CYS A 78 -4.34 -1.94 2.45
CA CYS A 78 -4.72 -1.82 1.05
C CYS A 78 -4.52 -3.14 0.27
N GLN A 79 -4.95 -4.25 0.87
CA GLN A 79 -4.91 -5.58 0.28
C GLN A 79 -6.32 -6.00 -0.13
N ARG A 80 -6.48 -6.73 -1.24
CA ARG A 80 -7.80 -7.15 -1.73
C ARG A 80 -8.54 -8.08 -0.77
N SER A 81 -7.79 -8.85 0.01
CA SER A 81 -8.34 -9.75 1.05
C SER A 81 -8.76 -9.01 2.32
N ALA A 82 -8.55 -7.69 2.41
CA ALA A 82 -9.05 -6.87 3.52
C ALA A 82 -10.56 -6.61 3.35
N VAL A 83 -11.39 -7.53 3.87
CA VAL A 83 -12.86 -7.45 3.73
C VAL A 83 -13.49 -6.59 4.83
N THR A 84 -13.18 -6.89 6.09
CA THR A 84 -13.76 -6.21 7.27
C THR A 84 -12.73 -5.51 8.14
N THR A 85 -11.44 -5.68 7.84
CA THR A 85 -10.32 -5.14 8.62
C THR A 85 -9.58 -4.07 7.83
N PRO A 86 -8.91 -3.10 8.48
CA PRO A 86 -8.13 -2.08 7.78
C PRO A 86 -6.87 -2.65 7.08
N CYS A 87 -6.41 -3.84 7.51
CA CYS A 87 -5.24 -4.52 6.96
C CYS A 87 -5.45 -6.05 6.98
N VAL A 88 -4.64 -6.78 6.21
CA VAL A 88 -4.51 -8.24 6.27
C VAL A 88 -3.24 -8.57 7.03
N VAL A 89 -3.32 -9.52 7.96
CA VAL A 89 -2.15 -10.06 8.66
C VAL A 89 -1.71 -11.33 7.93
N TRP A 90 -0.57 -11.26 7.26
CA TRP A 90 0.01 -12.38 6.53
C TRP A 90 1.07 -13.09 7.37
N ASP A 91 1.27 -14.38 7.12
CA ASP A 91 2.45 -15.12 7.60
C ASP A 91 3.71 -14.75 6.81
N TYR A 92 3.54 -14.58 5.49
CA TYR A 92 4.47 -13.90 4.60
C TYR A 92 3.72 -13.29 3.40
N HIS A 93 4.34 -12.34 2.71
CA HIS A 93 3.85 -11.81 1.43
C HIS A 93 4.98 -11.72 0.42
N VAL A 94 4.66 -11.73 -0.88
CA VAL A 94 5.65 -11.65 -1.95
C VAL A 94 5.27 -10.56 -2.94
N ILE A 95 6.22 -9.69 -3.26
CA ILE A 95 6.06 -8.62 -4.24
C ILE A 95 7.23 -8.64 -5.24
N PHE A 96 7.01 -8.03 -6.40
CA PHE A 96 8.06 -7.80 -7.40
C PHE A 96 8.42 -6.32 -7.47
N LEU A 97 9.72 -6.02 -7.57
CA LEU A 97 10.26 -4.67 -7.69
C LEU A 97 11.01 -4.49 -9.00
N GLN A 98 10.95 -3.27 -9.54
CA GLN A 98 11.80 -2.85 -10.65
C GLN A 98 12.35 -1.44 -10.37
N GLU A 99 13.67 -1.27 -10.36
CA GLU A 99 14.24 0.08 -10.37
C GLU A 99 13.98 0.75 -11.72
N ASN A 100 13.49 1.99 -11.67
CA ASN A 100 13.16 2.78 -12.84
C ASN A 100 13.72 4.21 -12.69
N GLY A 101 15.03 4.34 -12.91
CA GLY A 101 15.74 5.61 -12.73
C GLY A 101 15.89 5.96 -11.25
N THR A 102 15.20 7.02 -10.79
CA THR A 102 15.24 7.46 -9.39
C THR A 102 14.08 6.92 -8.55
N THR A 103 13.22 6.07 -9.14
CA THR A 103 12.06 5.49 -8.44
C THR A 103 12.14 3.97 -8.47
N VAL A 104 11.40 3.33 -7.56
CA VAL A 104 11.21 1.89 -7.53
C VAL A 104 9.75 1.60 -7.76
N LEU A 105 9.46 0.83 -8.80
CA LEU A 105 8.13 0.33 -9.11
C LEU A 105 7.87 -0.95 -8.32
N VAL A 106 6.73 -1.00 -7.63
CA VAL A 106 6.23 -2.15 -6.89
C VAL A 106 5.06 -2.75 -7.66
N TYR A 107 5.18 -4.05 -7.88
CA TYR A 107 4.16 -4.89 -8.47
C TYR A 107 3.67 -5.82 -7.37
N ASP A 108 2.72 -5.32 -6.59
CA ASP A 108 1.98 -6.12 -5.60
C ASP A 108 0.66 -6.56 -6.25
N LEU A 109 0.57 -7.86 -6.52
CA LEU A 109 -0.58 -8.45 -7.19
C LEU A 109 -1.80 -8.52 -6.29
N ASP A 110 -1.68 -8.32 -4.98
CA ASP A 110 -2.78 -8.35 -4.02
C ASP A 110 -3.15 -6.97 -3.48
N SER A 111 -2.44 -5.93 -3.94
CA SER A 111 -2.75 -4.55 -3.56
C SER A 111 -4.04 -4.04 -4.23
N THR A 112 -4.72 -3.14 -3.52
CA THR A 112 -5.77 -2.25 -4.04
C THR A 112 -5.23 -0.89 -4.47
N ILE A 113 -3.93 -0.64 -4.26
CA ILE A 113 -3.22 0.54 -4.77
C ILE A 113 -3.02 0.39 -6.28
N LYS A 114 -2.78 1.51 -6.99
CA LYS A 114 -2.44 1.52 -8.43
C LYS A 114 -1.32 0.52 -8.75
N PHE A 115 -1.45 -0.17 -9.88
CA PHE A 115 -0.45 -1.14 -10.35
C PHE A 115 0.29 -0.66 -11.61
N PRO A 116 1.65 -0.74 -11.66
CA PRO A 116 2.52 -0.75 -10.48
C PRO A 116 2.37 0.57 -9.70
N CYS A 117 2.76 0.57 -8.43
CA CYS A 117 2.90 1.78 -7.63
C CYS A 117 4.37 2.14 -7.45
N GLU A 118 4.67 3.41 -7.21
CA GLU A 118 6.02 3.82 -6.83
C GLU A 118 6.16 3.82 -5.31
N ILE A 119 7.28 3.33 -4.80
CA ILE A 119 7.64 3.56 -3.40
C ILE A 119 7.93 5.05 -3.25
N ARG A 120 7.05 5.77 -2.56
CA ARG A 120 7.27 7.17 -2.20
C ARG A 120 7.03 7.35 -0.71
N ARG A 121 8.09 7.71 0.01
CA ARG A 121 7.98 8.13 1.40
C ARG A 121 7.59 9.61 1.42
N CYS A 122 6.49 9.92 2.10
CA CYS A 122 6.02 11.28 2.29
C CYS A 122 6.03 11.62 3.79
N PHE A 123 6.32 12.87 4.09
CA PHE A 123 6.45 13.41 5.44
C PHE A 123 5.53 14.62 5.56
N ARG A 124 4.42 14.48 6.27
CA ARG A 124 3.64 15.65 6.71
C ARG A 124 4.34 16.29 7.91
N VAL A 125 4.78 17.52 7.74
CA VAL A 125 5.41 18.33 8.78
C VAL A 125 4.42 19.38 9.24
N VAL A 126 4.04 19.31 10.51
CA VAL A 126 3.15 20.25 11.20
C VAL A 126 3.99 20.92 12.29
N LYS A 127 3.87 22.25 12.44
CA LYS A 127 4.54 22.92 13.56
C LYS A 127 3.90 22.47 14.88
N ALA A 128 4.69 22.25 15.92
CA ALA A 128 4.20 21.71 17.19
C ALA A 128 3.05 22.53 17.81
N PHE A 129 3.09 23.86 17.73
CA PHE A 129 2.00 24.71 18.24
C PHE A 129 0.70 24.57 17.44
N GLU A 130 0.78 24.36 16.12
CA GLU A 130 -0.39 24.08 15.29
C GLU A 130 -0.95 22.70 15.61
N PHE A 131 -0.09 21.71 15.83
CA PHE A 131 -0.52 20.37 16.24
C PHE A 131 -1.29 20.41 17.57
N LEU A 132 -0.75 21.09 18.59
CA LEU A 132 -1.44 21.27 19.88
C LEU A 132 -2.79 21.97 19.73
N LYS A 133 -2.90 22.92 18.79
CA LYS A 133 -4.13 23.69 18.57
C LYS A 133 -5.17 22.92 17.78
N TYR A 134 -4.78 22.19 16.74
CA TYR A 134 -5.69 21.66 15.72
C TYR A 134 -5.88 20.13 15.75
N PHE A 135 -5.01 19.36 16.39
CA PHE A 135 -5.19 17.91 16.50
C PHE A 135 -6.37 17.54 17.40
N SER A 136 -7.15 16.53 17.01
CA SER A 136 -8.27 16.00 17.77
C SER A 136 -8.54 14.53 17.44
N SER A 137 -8.54 13.66 18.45
CA SER A 137 -8.73 12.22 18.33
C SER A 137 -9.46 11.66 19.55
N ASP A 138 -10.61 11.03 19.28
CA ASP A 138 -11.38 10.24 20.24
C ASP A 138 -10.90 8.78 20.38
N ARG A 139 -9.77 8.43 19.74
CA ARG A 139 -9.15 7.09 19.74
C ARG A 139 -9.98 5.99 19.07
N ARG A 140 -11.02 6.32 18.28
CA ARG A 140 -11.89 5.31 17.64
C ARG A 140 -11.14 4.29 16.77
N HIS A 141 -10.06 4.70 16.12
CA HIS A 141 -9.25 3.83 15.26
C HIS A 141 -8.56 2.68 16.02
N MET A 142 -8.47 2.75 17.36
CA MET A 142 -7.91 1.70 18.20
C MET A 142 -8.96 0.74 18.76
N ARG A 143 -10.23 0.89 18.37
CA ARG A 143 -11.32 0.02 18.82
C ARG A 143 -11.73 -0.93 17.70
N ASN A 144 -12.07 -2.16 18.08
CA ASN A 144 -12.70 -3.13 17.19
C ASN A 144 -14.21 -2.84 17.06
N ASP A 145 -14.91 -3.63 16.24
CA ASP A 145 -16.36 -3.50 15.99
C ASP A 145 -17.23 -3.67 17.25
N GLN A 146 -16.70 -4.32 18.29
CA GLN A 146 -17.36 -4.48 19.59
C GLN A 146 -17.04 -3.34 20.57
N GLY A 147 -16.27 -2.33 20.14
CA GLY A 147 -15.86 -1.20 20.95
C GLY A 147 -14.68 -1.47 21.90
N ALA A 148 -14.13 -2.69 21.90
CA ALA A 148 -12.98 -3.06 22.72
C ALA A 148 -11.69 -2.55 22.08
N PHE A 149 -10.74 -2.09 22.91
CA PHE A 149 -9.46 -1.60 22.40
C PHE A 149 -8.52 -2.75 21.99
N HIS A 150 -7.81 -2.57 20.87
CA HIS A 150 -6.74 -3.49 20.44
C HIS A 150 -5.55 -3.52 21.40
N ALA A 151 -5.32 -2.42 22.13
CA ALA A 151 -4.34 -2.30 23.20
C ALA A 151 -4.85 -1.33 24.28
N PRO A 152 -4.43 -1.46 25.56
CA PRO A 152 -4.88 -0.55 26.61
C PRO A 152 -4.64 0.92 26.23
N PRO A 153 -5.67 1.79 26.31
CA PRO A 153 -5.49 3.19 25.96
C PRO A 153 -4.62 3.90 27.00
N PRO A 154 -4.00 5.04 26.65
CA PRO A 154 -3.28 5.87 27.62
C PRO A 154 -4.18 6.32 28.77
N HIS A 155 -3.58 6.52 29.95
CA HIS A 155 -4.28 6.85 31.19
C HIS A 155 -4.91 8.26 31.22
N TRP A 156 -4.42 9.19 30.40
CA TRP A 156 -5.01 10.53 30.27
C TRP A 156 -6.23 10.51 29.34
N SER A 157 -7.08 11.53 29.45
CA SER A 157 -8.24 11.71 28.57
C SER A 157 -7.85 11.82 27.08
N PRO A 158 -8.72 11.44 26.14
CA PRO A 158 -8.49 11.70 24.72
C PRO A 158 -8.20 13.17 24.46
N ILE A 159 -7.26 13.45 23.55
CA ILE A 159 -7.01 14.80 23.04
C ILE A 159 -8.12 15.06 22.04
N PHE A 160 -9.30 15.46 22.51
CA PHE A 160 -10.50 15.57 21.68
C PHE A 160 -11.16 16.94 21.89
N ASP A 161 -11.45 17.60 20.77
CA ASP A 161 -12.18 18.85 20.71
C ASP A 161 -13.52 18.58 20.03
N GLU A 162 -14.62 18.70 20.79
CA GLU A 162 -15.98 18.44 20.31
C GLU A 162 -16.39 19.35 19.14
N SER A 163 -15.93 20.60 19.13
CA SER A 163 -16.25 21.56 18.07
C SER A 163 -15.61 21.18 16.74
N ARG A 164 -14.47 20.48 16.79
CA ARG A 164 -13.69 20.05 15.63
C ARG A 164 -14.00 18.62 15.20
N GLY A 165 -14.43 17.78 16.13
CA GLY A 165 -14.59 16.35 15.91
C GLY A 165 -13.26 15.61 15.80
N HIS A 166 -13.31 14.34 15.39
CA HIS A 166 -12.15 13.49 15.19
C HIS A 166 -11.49 13.79 13.83
N ASN A 167 -10.18 14.03 13.80
CA ASN A 167 -9.47 14.42 12.57
C ASN A 167 -8.12 13.72 12.35
N LEU A 168 -7.86 12.56 12.96
CA LEU A 168 -6.59 11.84 12.80
C LEU A 168 -6.29 11.55 11.32
N ASP A 169 -7.31 11.18 10.52
CA ASP A 169 -7.15 10.85 9.11
C ASP A 169 -6.63 12.04 8.28
N ASP A 170 -6.94 13.28 8.66
CA ASP A 170 -6.41 14.48 8.00
C ASP A 170 -4.90 14.63 8.21
N PHE A 171 -4.41 14.25 9.39
CA PHE A 171 -2.98 14.26 9.72
C PHE A 171 -2.24 13.07 9.09
N ILE A 172 -2.91 11.92 8.91
CA ILE A 172 -2.35 10.75 8.21
C ILE A 172 -2.31 10.98 6.70
N SER A 173 -3.30 11.68 6.14
CA SER A 173 -3.36 11.97 4.71
C SER A 173 -2.08 12.67 4.23
N MET A 174 -1.59 12.28 3.05
CA MET A 174 -0.45 12.93 2.39
C MET A 174 -0.89 13.81 1.20
N ASP A 175 -2.18 14.08 1.06
CA ASP A 175 -2.68 15.09 0.12
C ASP A 175 -2.23 16.49 0.56
N ARG A 176 -1.50 17.20 -0.30
CA ARG A 176 -0.97 18.54 -0.04
C ARG A 176 -2.07 19.59 0.20
N ARG A 177 -3.31 19.31 -0.20
CA ARG A 177 -4.47 20.19 -0.01
C ARG A 177 -5.08 20.06 1.38
N VAL A 178 -4.94 18.89 2.01
CA VAL A 178 -5.43 18.63 3.37
C VAL A 178 -4.49 19.30 4.37
N LEU A 179 -5.05 20.05 5.32
CA LEU A 179 -4.30 20.83 6.34
C LEU A 179 -3.24 21.79 5.75
N ALA A 180 -3.47 22.30 4.54
CA ALA A 180 -2.50 23.12 3.81
C ALA A 180 -2.09 24.40 4.57
N ASP A 181 -2.99 24.95 5.40
CA ASP A 181 -2.74 26.16 6.18
C ASP A 181 -1.78 25.96 7.35
N ILE A 182 -1.70 24.74 7.88
CA ILE A 182 -0.98 24.43 9.13
C ILE A 182 0.17 23.43 8.95
N SER A 183 0.34 22.89 7.75
CA SER A 183 1.31 21.83 7.48
C SER A 183 1.84 21.84 6.06
N SER A 184 2.91 21.09 5.84
CA SER A 184 3.46 20.85 4.50
C SER A 184 3.80 19.38 4.34
N VAL A 185 3.59 18.82 3.16
CA VAL A 185 3.99 17.43 2.83
C VAL A 185 5.23 17.47 1.94
N TYR A 186 6.28 16.77 2.37
CA TYR A 186 7.54 16.62 1.66
C TYR A 186 7.73 15.18 1.19
N ASP A 187 8.37 15.00 0.04
CA ASP A 187 9.02 13.72 -0.29
C ASP A 187 10.31 13.54 0.53
N GLU A 188 10.89 12.34 0.49
CA GLU A 188 12.12 12.00 1.22
C GLU A 188 13.29 12.93 0.91
N ASP A 189 13.59 13.16 -0.35
CA ASP A 189 14.72 14.01 -0.77
C ASP A 189 14.55 15.45 -0.27
N THR A 190 13.35 16.02 -0.38
CA THR A 190 13.07 17.39 0.06
C THR A 190 13.07 17.48 1.58
N PHE A 191 12.58 16.45 2.28
CA PHE A 191 12.64 16.38 3.74
C PHE A 191 14.09 16.32 4.22
N GLN A 192 14.90 15.42 3.67
CA GLN A 192 16.32 15.26 4.02
C GLN A 192 17.09 16.56 3.76
N ARG A 193 16.92 17.18 2.59
CA ARG A 193 17.55 18.47 2.28
C ARG A 193 17.18 19.57 3.27
N LYS A 194 15.92 19.63 3.68
CA LYS A 194 15.43 20.70 4.55
C LYS A 194 15.87 20.53 6.01
N PHE A 195 15.85 19.31 6.54
CA PHE A 195 15.97 19.07 7.98
C PHE A 195 17.20 18.26 8.39
N VAL A 196 17.89 17.60 7.47
CA VAL A 196 19.03 16.73 7.78
C VAL A 196 20.34 17.33 7.28
N THR A 197 20.44 17.67 5.99
CA THR A 197 21.73 18.04 5.39
C THR A 197 22.10 19.53 5.50
N ASN A 198 21.18 20.40 5.91
CA ASN A 198 21.49 21.82 6.17
C ASN A 198 22.11 22.09 7.57
N GLY A 199 22.54 21.05 8.28
CA GLY A 199 23.09 21.13 9.63
C GLY A 199 24.54 20.65 9.81
N THR A 200 25.25 20.35 8.72
CA THR A 200 26.68 19.98 8.72
C THR A 200 27.53 21.02 8.03
#